data_AF-A0A7V9UEL9-F1
#
_entry.id   AF-A0A7V9UEL9-F1
#
_cell.length_a   1.000
_cell.length_b   1.000
_cell.length_c   1.000
_cell.angle_alpha   90.00
_cell.angle_beta   90.00
_cell.angle_gamma   90.00
#
_symmetry.space_group_name_H-M   'P 1'
#
loop_
_entity.id
_entity.type
_entity.pdbx_description
1 polymer ?
#
loop_
_entity_poly.entity_id
_entity_poly.type
_entity_poly.pdbx_seq_one_letter_code
_entity_poly.pdbx_strand_id
1 'polypeptide(L)'
;MRDPTVRRLSSVHRVLYRATGGRVGRRLVSNDMLLLTTRGRRTGKRHEVPLLYLRVGGRLVIIASFGWRPLNPVWFDKLLG
;
A
#
# COMPACT_ATOMS: atom_id res chain seq x y z
N MET A 1 -2.69 -2.84 -9.69
CA MET A 1 -1.79 -2.04 -10.54
C MET A 1 -1.49 -2.84 -11.80
N ARG A 2 -1.75 -2.29 -13.00
CA ARG A 2 -1.49 -3.00 -14.28
C ARG A 2 -0.07 -2.76 -14.84
N ASP A 3 0.72 -1.92 -14.17
CA ASP A 3 2.11 -1.66 -14.53
C ASP A 3 3.06 -2.72 -13.91
N PRO A 4 3.83 -3.47 -14.71
CA PRO A 4 4.71 -4.53 -14.20
C PRO A 4 5.90 -3.99 -13.40
N THR A 5 6.41 -2.81 -13.73
CA THR A 5 7.53 -2.18 -13.05
C THR A 5 7.12 -1.77 -11.64
N VAL A 6 5.98 -1.08 -11.51
CA VAL A 6 5.50 -0.68 -10.20
C VAL A 6 5.12 -1.89 -9.34
N ARG A 7 4.58 -2.95 -9.95
CA ARG A 7 4.30 -4.21 -9.24
C ARG A 7 5.57 -4.84 -8.68
N ARG A 8 6.66 -4.87 -9.45
CA ARG A 8 7.96 -5.42 -9.00
C ARG A 8 8.54 -4.59 -7.87
N LEU A 9 8.60 -3.26 -8.03
CA LEU A 9 9.08 -2.35 -6.99
C LEU A 9 8.27 -2.49 -5.70
N SER A 10 6.94 -2.53 -5.81
CA SER A 10 6.05 -2.77 -4.68
C SER A 10 6.31 -4.12 -4.00
N SER A 11 6.58 -5.17 -4.77
CA SER A 11 6.92 -6.49 -4.21
C SER A 11 8.25 -6.47 -3.46
N VAL A 12 9.30 -5.86 -4.02
CA VAL A 12 10.60 -5.73 -3.35
C VAL A 12 10.48 -4.92 -2.06
N HIS A 13 9.77 -3.79 -2.12
CA HIS A 13 9.51 -2.95 -0.95
C HIS A 13 8.82 -3.74 0.15
N ARG A 14 7.73 -4.46 -0.16
CA ARG A 14 7.02 -5.31 0.80
C ARG A 14 7.96 -6.30 1.50
N VAL A 15 8.79 -7.00 0.73
CA VAL A 15 9.73 -8.00 1.27
C VAL A 15 10.73 -7.35 2.22
N LEU A 16 11.40 -6.28 1.79
CA LEU A 16 12.38 -5.56 2.63
C LEU A 16 11.74 -4.96 3.87
N TYR A 17 10.56 -4.35 3.73
CA TYR A 17 9.83 -3.75 4.84
C TYR A 17 9.46 -4.80 5.87
N ARG A 18 8.99 -5.99 5.45
CA ARG A 18 8.69 -7.11 6.37
C ARG A 18 9.95 -7.67 7.03
N ALA A 19 10.98 -7.98 6.25
CA ALA A 19 12.21 -8.59 6.76
C ALA A 19 12.94 -7.72 7.78
N THR A 20 12.81 -6.39 7.65
CA THR A 20 13.52 -5.44 8.51
C THR A 20 12.68 -4.88 9.65
N GLY A 21 11.42 -5.31 9.78
CA GLY A 21 10.47 -4.74 10.76
C GLY A 21 10.13 -3.27 10.46
N GLY A 22 10.10 -2.89 9.19
CA GLY A 22 9.75 -1.53 8.75
C GLY A 22 10.89 -0.52 8.83
N ARG A 23 12.15 -0.96 9.05
CA ARG A 23 13.31 -0.06 9.06
C ARG A 23 13.72 0.37 7.66
N VAL A 24 13.74 -0.57 6.71
CA VAL A 24 14.05 -0.29 5.30
C VAL A 24 12.77 0.01 4.53
N GLY A 25 12.78 1.11 3.76
CA GLY A 25 11.59 1.59 3.04
C GLY A 25 10.55 2.22 3.98
N ARG A 26 10.95 2.68 5.17
CA ARG A 26 10.09 3.34 6.16
C ARG A 26 9.51 4.67 5.66
N ARG A 27 10.25 5.35 4.77
CA ARG A 27 9.94 6.69 4.29
C ARG A 27 10.07 6.80 2.78
N LEU A 28 9.21 7.60 2.19
CA LEU A 28 9.24 7.98 0.78
C LEU A 28 8.72 9.40 0.64
N VAL A 29 9.42 10.26 -0.12
CA VAL A 29 9.06 11.69 -0.30
C VAL A 29 8.70 12.35 1.05
N SER A 30 9.59 12.21 2.04
CA SER A 30 9.45 12.74 3.41
C SER A 30 8.23 12.26 4.22
N ASN A 31 7.48 11.28 3.73
CA ASN A 31 6.31 10.72 4.42
C ASN A 31 6.59 9.31 4.93
N ASP A 32 5.99 8.95 6.06
CA ASP A 32 6.09 7.60 6.60
C ASP A 32 5.23 6.62 5.79
N MET A 33 5.68 5.37 5.77
CA MET A 33 5.03 4.28 5.06
C MET A 33 4.54 3.20 6.00
N LEU A 34 3.46 2.54 5.59
CA LEU A 34 2.92 1.35 6.22
C LEU A 34 2.66 0.27 5.18
N LEU A 35 2.39 -0.94 5.64
CA LEU A 35 1.95 -2.04 4.80
C LEU A 35 0.46 -2.30 5.01
N LEU A 36 -0.38 -1.84 4.09
CA LEU A 36 -1.81 -2.10 4.14
C LEU A 36 -2.06 -3.57 3.78
N THR A 37 -2.67 -4.31 4.72
CA THR A 37 -3.14 -5.67 4.47
C THR A 37 -4.63 -5.62 4.12
N THR A 38 -5.02 -6.21 2.98
CA THR A 38 -6.42 -6.43 2.58
C THR A 38 -6.65 -7.90 2.30
N ARG A 39 -7.92 -8.33 2.28
CA ARG A 39 -8.32 -9.70 1.94
C ARG A 39 -9.19 -9.69 0.69
N GLY A 40 -8.92 -10.58 -0.27
CA GLY A 40 -9.77 -10.69 -1.45
C GLY A 40 -11.15 -11.23 -1.09
N ARG A 41 -12.23 -10.51 -1.41
CA ARG A 41 -13.61 -10.92 -1.08
C ARG A 41 -13.97 -12.31 -1.61
N ARG A 42 -13.63 -12.61 -2.86
CA ARG A 42 -13.93 -13.91 -3.50
C ARG A 42 -12.96 -15.02 -3.10
N THR A 43 -11.67 -14.69 -2.93
CA THR A 43 -10.61 -15.70 -2.82
C THR A 43 -10.09 -15.89 -1.40
N GLY A 44 -10.43 -15.00 -0.47
CA GLY A 44 -9.87 -14.97 0.89
C GLY A 44 -8.36 -14.69 0.93
N LYS A 45 -7.68 -14.49 -0.20
CA LYS A 45 -6.23 -14.33 -0.26
C LYS A 45 -5.83 -13.00 0.36
N ARG A 46 -4.75 -13.03 1.15
CA ARG A 46 -4.13 -11.84 1.72
C ARG A 46 -3.38 -11.07 0.65
N HIS A 47 -3.59 -9.77 0.60
CA HIS A 47 -2.86 -8.86 -0.27
C HIS A 47 -2.25 -7.74 0.57
N GLU A 48 -1.02 -7.39 0.25
CA GLU A 48 -0.28 -6.37 0.98
C GLU A 48 0.21 -5.32 0.00
N VAL A 49 -0.03 -4.04 0.32
CA VAL A 49 0.38 -2.91 -0.51
C VAL A 49 1.09 -1.88 0.37
N PRO A 50 2.36 -1.51 0.07
CA PRO A 50 3.04 -0.43 0.75
C PRO A 50 2.42 0.91 0.36
N LEU A 51 2.06 1.74 1.34
CA LEU A 51 1.40 3.03 1.14
C LEU A 51 2.04 4.12 2.01
N LEU A 52 2.06 5.34 1.47
CA LEU A 52 2.23 6.54 2.29
C LEU A 52 1.02 6.70 3.22
N TYR A 53 1.26 7.19 4.42
CA TYR A 53 0.19 7.56 5.34
C TYR A 53 0.51 8.86 6.07
N LEU A 54 -0.55 9.50 6.55
CA LEU A 54 -0.50 10.67 7.42
C LEU A 54 -1.06 10.34 8.80
N ARG A 55 -0.62 11.06 9.83
CA ARG A 55 -1.25 11.05 11.15
C ARG A 55 -2.04 12.32 11.34
N VAL A 56 -3.35 12.20 11.48
CA VAL A 56 -4.26 13.34 11.68
C VAL A 56 -5.16 13.02 12.86
N GLY A 57 -5.08 13.80 13.95
CA GLY A 57 -5.89 13.59 15.15
C GLY A 57 -5.76 12.19 15.75
N GLY A 58 -4.54 11.63 15.79
CA GLY A 58 -4.28 10.27 16.30
C GLY A 58 -4.69 9.13 15.36
N ARG A 59 -5.28 9.43 14.19
CA ARG A 59 -5.70 8.43 13.20
C ARG A 59 -4.72 8.33 12.05
N LEU A 60 -4.61 7.14 11.47
CA LEU A 60 -3.85 6.90 10.25
C LEU A 60 -4.74 7.20 9.05
N VAL A 61 -4.26 8.04 8.14
CA VAL A 61 -4.95 8.42 6.91
C VAL A 61 -4.12 7.95 5.73
N ILE A 62 -4.74 7.18 4.83
CA ILE A 62 -4.17 6.77 3.54
C ILE A 62 -4.98 7.39 2.42
N ILE A 63 -4.31 7.74 1.32
CA ILE A 63 -4.95 8.40 0.17
C ILE A 63 -5.06 7.38 -0.97
N ALA A 64 -6.27 7.18 -1.48
CA ALA A 64 -6.56 6.28 -2.61
C ALA A 64 -6.14 6.87 -3.97
N SER A 65 -4.95 7.45 -4.04
CA SER A 65 -4.40 8.00 -5.29
C SER A 65 -3.82 6.89 -6.15
N PHE A 66 -4.10 6.95 -7.46
CA PHE A 66 -3.51 6.06 -8.45
C PHE A 66 -2.69 6.81 -9.51
N GLY A 67 -2.00 7.88 -9.10
CA GLY A 67 -1.09 8.63 -9.98
C GLY A 67 -1.79 9.16 -11.23
N TRP A 68 -2.84 9.96 -11.01
CA TRP A 68 -3.63 10.62 -12.06
C TRP A 68 -4.42 9.67 -12.98
N ARG A 69 -4.48 8.37 -12.70
CA ARG A 69 -5.28 7.43 -13.47
C ARG A 69 -6.78 7.62 -13.16
N PRO A 70 -7.67 7.40 -14.14
CA PRO A 70 -9.12 7.54 -13.95
C PRO A 70 -9.76 6.41 -13.14
N LEU A 71 -8.97 5.45 -12.64
CA LEU A 71 -9.44 4.28 -11.92
C LEU A 71 -8.98 4.34 -10.47
N ASN A 72 -9.81 3.80 -9.56
CA ASN A 72 -9.41 3.59 -8.19
C ASN A 72 -8.32 2.51 -8.08
N PRO A 73 -7.46 2.58 -7.04
CA PRO A 73 -6.58 1.46 -6.71
C PRO A 73 -7.39 0.23 -6.30
N VAL A 74 -7.01 -0.95 -6.79
CA VAL A 74 -7.68 -2.23 -6.46
C VAL A 74 -7.77 -2.51 -4.94
N TRP A 75 -6.85 -1.99 -4.13
CA TRP A 75 -6.94 -2.14 -2.67
C TRP A 75 -8.06 -1.31 -2.04
N PHE A 76 -8.43 -0.18 -2.66
CA PHE A 76 -9.51 0.69 -2.20
C PHE A 76 -10.86 -0.01 -2.38
N ASP A 77 -11.10 -0.58 -3.56
CA ASP A 77 -12.31 -1.37 -3.83
C ASP A 77 -12.47 -2.53 -2.83
N LYS A 78 -11.36 -3.11 -2.36
CA LYS A 78 -11.38 -4.17 -1.34
C LYS A 78 -11.70 -3.69 0.07
N LEU A 79 -11.39 -2.43 0.40
CA LEU A 79 -11.72 -1.84 1.69
C LEU A 79 -13.18 -1.41 1.77
N LEU A 80 -13.72 -0.90 0.66
CA LEU A 80 -15.12 -0.50 0.61
C LEU A 80 -16.07 -1.69 0.73
N GLY A 81 -15.61 -2.89 0.36
CA GLY A 81 -16.42 -4.09 0.42
C GLY A 81 -17.54 -4.02 -0.59
#